data_AF-A0A3B3X816-F1
#
_entry.id   AF-A0A3B3X816-F1
#
_cell.length_a   1.000
_cell.length_b   1.000
_cell.length_c   1.000
_cell.angle_alpha   90.00
_cell.angle_beta   90.00
_cell.angle_gamma   90.00
#
_symmetry.space_group_name_H-M   'P 1'
#
loop_
_entity.id
_entity.type
_entity.pdbx_description
1 polymer ?
#
loop_
_entity_poly.entity_id
_entity_poly.type
_entity_poly.pdbx_seq_one_letter_code
_entity_poly.pdbx_strand_id
1 'polypeptide(L)'
;ACVYMLGKVLAKTAVFGINNNNQEECPYLQRQNACQRITDANMFALISLPPGMDKAEWLASNTVAFFKHINLFSSALSEFCTPSTCPTACGPGNMVYFWTDDHGRKLKCSAPLYFDYAMSYIQELLTDEDVFPTKAGATFPTGFIFLVQKVFLLLLRTLAHIYWSHYSEVLALDLHPHLNTLFSHLTLFCQQHSLLEPEDMKPLQDLITALERHG
;
A
#
# COMPACT_ATOMS: atom_id res chain seq x y z
N ALA A 1 24.15 5.58 16.49
CA ALA A 1 23.13 6.32 15.70
C ALA A 1 21.79 5.60 15.68
N CYS A 2 21.71 4.33 15.24
CA CYS A 2 20.46 3.56 15.15
C CYS A 2 19.68 3.43 16.48
N VAL A 3 20.37 3.09 17.58
CA VAL A 3 19.75 2.94 18.92
C VAL A 3 19.17 4.27 19.47
N TYR A 4 19.74 5.41 19.06
CA TYR A 4 19.31 6.73 19.52
C TYR A 4 18.05 7.21 18.76
N MET A 5 17.94 6.85 17.48
CA MET A 5 16.72 7.05 16.68
C MET A 5 15.59 6.17 17.21
N LEU A 6 15.86 4.88 17.47
CA LEU A 6 14.92 3.98 18.14
C LEU A 6 14.47 4.51 19.50
N GLY A 7 15.39 5.05 20.33
CA GLY A 7 15.04 5.65 21.62
C GLY A 7 14.13 6.89 21.51
N LYS A 8 14.31 7.74 20.49
CA LYS A 8 13.43 8.89 20.23
C LYS A 8 12.08 8.46 19.61
N VAL A 9 12.09 7.45 18.75
CA VAL A 9 10.87 6.86 18.18
C VAL A 9 10.06 6.22 19.29
N LEU A 10 10.66 5.39 20.15
CA LEU A 10 10.01 4.80 21.33
C LEU A 10 9.51 5.86 22.32
N ALA A 11 10.25 6.96 22.53
CA ALA A 11 9.79 8.06 23.36
C ALA A 11 8.63 8.86 22.74
N LYS A 12 8.56 8.96 21.40
CA LYS A 12 7.42 9.53 20.67
C LYS A 12 6.23 8.55 20.63
N THR A 13 6.43 7.27 20.31
CA THR A 13 5.38 6.26 20.20
C THR A 13 4.81 5.84 21.55
N ALA A 14 5.58 5.92 22.64
CA ALA A 14 5.04 5.78 24.00
C ALA A 14 4.01 6.87 24.37
N VAL A 15 4.04 8.03 23.67
CA VAL A 15 3.01 9.08 23.78
C VAL A 15 1.82 8.82 22.85
N PHE A 16 2.00 8.02 21.79
CA PHE A 16 1.00 7.74 20.75
C PHE A 16 0.46 6.29 20.78
N GLY A 17 0.37 5.65 21.94
CA GLY A 17 -0.37 4.40 22.15
C GLY A 17 -1.88 4.49 21.90
N ILE A 18 -2.30 5.34 20.97
CA ILE A 18 -3.66 5.60 20.57
C ILE A 18 -3.84 4.90 19.23
N ASN A 19 -4.50 3.75 19.29
CA ASN A 19 -5.18 3.18 18.15
C ASN A 19 -6.09 4.29 17.56
N ASN A 20 -5.90 4.70 16.31
CA ASN A 20 -6.66 5.79 15.67
C ASN A 20 -8.17 5.55 15.67
N ASN A 21 -8.61 4.34 16.02
CA ASN A 21 -10.00 3.94 16.24
C ASN A 21 -10.81 4.87 17.17
N ASN A 22 -10.17 5.71 17.99
CA ASN A 22 -10.84 6.57 18.98
C ASN A 22 -10.60 8.10 18.80
N GLN A 23 -9.97 8.55 17.70
CA GLN A 23 -9.81 10.00 17.45
C GLN A 23 -11.03 10.57 16.70
N GLU A 24 -11.51 11.75 17.12
CA GLU A 24 -12.61 12.48 16.47
C GLU A 24 -12.30 12.84 15.00
N GLU A 25 -11.01 12.94 14.64
CA GLU A 25 -10.55 13.21 13.28
C GLU A 25 -9.27 12.41 12.97
N CYS A 26 -9.23 11.72 11.83
CA CYS A 26 -8.08 10.92 11.42
C CYS A 26 -6.87 11.81 11.10
N PRO A 27 -5.69 11.63 11.74
CA PRO A 27 -4.54 12.53 11.58
C PRO A 27 -4.05 12.66 10.13
N TYR A 28 -4.20 11.62 9.32
CA TYR A 28 -3.84 11.62 7.91
C TYR A 28 -4.78 12.46 7.01
N LEU A 29 -5.95 12.86 7.51
CA LEU A 29 -6.87 13.77 6.82
C LEU A 29 -6.60 15.24 7.16
N GLN A 30 -5.81 15.51 8.21
CA GLN A 30 -5.46 16.88 8.58
C GLN A 30 -4.62 17.52 7.49
N ARG A 31 -5.00 18.74 7.09
CA ARG A 31 -4.35 19.50 6.01
C ARG A 31 -2.82 19.53 6.13
N GLN A 32 -2.30 19.78 7.33
CA GLN A 32 -0.86 19.89 7.59
C GLN A 32 -0.07 18.63 7.20
N ASN A 33 -0.72 17.46 7.28
CA ASN A 33 -0.14 16.16 6.95
C ASN A 33 -0.47 15.74 5.52
N ALA A 34 -1.72 15.95 5.07
CA ALA A 34 -2.20 15.57 3.75
C ALA A 34 -1.53 16.37 2.61
N CYS A 35 -1.08 17.61 2.86
CA CYS A 35 -0.39 18.41 1.84
C CYS A 35 1.09 18.05 1.64
N GLN A 36 1.65 17.15 2.46
CA GLN A 36 3.08 16.83 2.40
C GLN A 36 3.37 15.80 1.31
N ARG A 37 4.38 16.07 0.48
CA ARG A 37 4.90 15.19 -0.57
C ARG A 37 6.41 15.33 -0.69
N ILE A 38 7.06 14.33 -1.28
CA ILE A 38 8.51 14.38 -1.56
C ILE A 38 8.86 15.01 -2.91
N THR A 39 7.86 15.23 -3.76
CA THR A 39 8.05 15.81 -5.09
C THR A 39 6.76 16.45 -5.59
N ASP A 40 6.91 17.52 -6.39
CA ASP A 40 5.84 18.15 -7.16
C ASP A 40 5.80 17.62 -8.61
N ALA A 41 6.12 16.33 -8.79
CA ALA A 41 6.17 15.72 -10.11
C ALA A 41 4.75 15.63 -10.71
N ASN A 42 4.64 15.83 -12.03
CA ASN A 42 3.39 15.59 -12.73
C ASN A 42 3.06 14.09 -12.77
N MET A 43 2.27 13.62 -11.80
CA MET A 43 1.91 12.21 -11.67
C MET A 43 1.18 11.67 -12.91
N PHE A 44 0.41 12.49 -13.63
CA PHE A 44 -0.26 12.06 -14.86
C PHE A 44 0.73 11.67 -15.95
N ALA A 45 1.88 12.33 -16.03
CA ALA A 45 2.94 11.96 -16.96
C ALA A 45 3.60 10.63 -16.55
N LEU A 46 3.72 10.35 -15.25
CA LEU A 46 4.35 9.14 -14.72
C LEU A 46 3.48 7.88 -14.91
N ILE A 47 2.15 8.02 -14.86
CA ILE A 47 1.22 6.88 -14.97
C ILE A 47 0.81 6.58 -16.42
N SER A 48 1.03 7.50 -17.34
CA SER A 48 0.60 7.38 -18.73
C SER A 48 1.37 6.27 -19.45
N LEU A 49 0.66 5.41 -20.19
CA LEU A 49 1.29 4.40 -21.05
C LEU A 49 2.10 5.12 -22.15
N PRO A 50 3.43 4.93 -22.23
CA PRO A 50 4.24 5.56 -23.26
C PRO A 50 3.83 5.09 -24.68
N PRO A 51 3.87 5.96 -25.70
CA PRO A 51 3.55 5.57 -27.07
C PRO A 51 4.44 4.42 -27.57
N GLY A 52 3.79 3.36 -28.07
CA GLY A 52 4.48 2.17 -28.61
C GLY A 52 4.96 1.16 -27.56
N MET A 53 4.74 1.42 -26.27
CA MET A 53 5.00 0.45 -25.21
C MET A 53 3.86 -0.55 -25.07
N ASP A 54 4.19 -1.83 -24.84
CA ASP A 54 3.19 -2.85 -24.54
C ASP A 54 2.52 -2.58 -23.16
N LYS A 55 1.20 -2.78 -23.09
CA LYS A 55 0.44 -2.51 -21.87
C LYS A 55 0.79 -3.49 -20.75
N ALA A 56 0.98 -4.77 -21.05
CA ALA A 56 1.31 -5.75 -20.03
C ALA A 56 2.72 -5.51 -19.47
N GLU A 57 3.67 -5.12 -20.33
CA GLU A 57 5.03 -4.76 -19.93
C GLU A 57 5.08 -3.50 -19.06
N TRP A 58 4.26 -2.49 -19.39
CA TRP A 58 4.08 -1.28 -18.58
C TRP A 58 3.50 -1.61 -17.19
N LEU A 59 2.45 -2.42 -17.15
CA LEU A 59 1.83 -2.87 -15.90
C LEU A 59 2.79 -3.71 -15.08
N ALA A 60 3.54 -4.62 -15.70
CA ALA A 60 4.52 -5.47 -15.01
C ALA A 60 5.60 -4.64 -14.33
N SER A 61 6.21 -3.71 -15.07
CA SER A 61 7.26 -2.83 -14.57
C SER A 61 6.79 -1.99 -13.38
N ASN A 62 5.59 -1.42 -13.47
CA ASN A 62 5.02 -0.64 -12.38
C ASN A 62 4.60 -1.50 -11.19
N THR A 63 4.08 -2.72 -11.42
CA THR A 63 3.75 -3.67 -10.35
C THR A 63 4.98 -3.99 -9.49
N VAL A 64 6.12 -4.30 -10.14
CA VAL A 64 7.39 -4.53 -9.45
C VAL A 64 7.82 -3.31 -8.64
N ALA A 65 7.69 -2.11 -9.21
CA ALA A 65 8.05 -0.87 -8.52
C ALA A 65 7.16 -0.61 -7.30
N PHE A 66 5.83 -0.71 -7.43
CA PHE A 66 4.91 -0.52 -6.30
C PHE A 66 5.13 -1.56 -5.21
N PHE A 67 5.29 -2.84 -5.57
CA PHE A 67 5.58 -3.89 -4.60
C PHE A 67 6.83 -3.58 -3.79
N LYS A 68 7.94 -3.20 -4.43
CA LYS A 68 9.19 -2.87 -3.72
C LYS A 68 9.00 -1.74 -2.71
N HIS A 69 8.33 -0.65 -3.10
CA HIS A 69 8.12 0.49 -2.21
C HIS A 69 7.18 0.16 -1.05
N ILE A 70 6.07 -0.54 -1.32
CA ILE A 70 5.09 -0.89 -0.29
C ILE A 70 5.65 -1.95 0.67
N ASN A 71 6.42 -2.92 0.16
CA ASN A 71 7.11 -3.90 1.00
C ASN A 71 8.14 -3.22 1.91
N LEU A 72 8.86 -2.21 1.41
CA LEU A 72 9.78 -1.40 2.22
C LEU A 72 9.04 -0.66 3.35
N PHE A 73 7.88 -0.04 3.05
CA PHE A 73 7.03 0.60 4.06
C PHE A 73 6.53 -0.38 5.12
N SER A 74 6.00 -1.53 4.69
CA SER A 74 5.54 -2.59 5.58
C SER A 74 6.66 -3.08 6.49
N SER A 75 7.86 -3.29 5.92
CA SER A 75 9.05 -3.71 6.67
C SER A 75 9.47 -2.68 7.70
N ALA A 76 9.46 -1.39 7.36
CA ALA A 76 9.83 -0.30 8.26
C ALA A 76 8.87 -0.14 9.46
N LEU A 77 7.64 -0.65 9.34
CA LEU A 77 6.61 -0.57 10.39
C LEU A 77 6.37 -1.93 11.10
N SER A 78 7.08 -2.98 10.68
CA SER A 78 6.83 -4.36 11.12
C SER A 78 6.95 -4.57 12.63
N GLU A 79 7.81 -3.82 13.32
CA GLU A 79 7.97 -3.89 14.78
C GLU A 79 6.73 -3.37 15.54
N PHE A 80 5.91 -2.51 14.91
CA PHE A 80 4.70 -1.93 15.50
C PHE A 80 3.44 -2.72 15.13
N CYS A 81 3.46 -3.45 14.01
CA CYS A 81 2.37 -4.27 13.51
C CYS A 81 2.54 -5.73 13.96
N THR A 82 2.02 -6.06 15.15
CA THR A 82 2.15 -7.40 15.77
C THR A 82 0.79 -8.06 15.96
N PRO A 83 0.71 -9.38 16.22
CA PRO A 83 -0.56 -10.03 16.50
C PRO A 83 -1.30 -9.48 17.74
N SER A 84 -0.58 -8.84 18.68
CA SER A 84 -1.20 -8.21 19.86
C SER A 84 -1.72 -6.81 19.56
N THR A 85 -1.01 -6.00 18.76
CA THR A 85 -1.44 -4.65 18.38
C THR A 85 -2.50 -4.67 17.28
N CYS A 86 -2.38 -5.62 16.34
CA CYS A 86 -3.25 -5.76 15.18
C CYS A 86 -3.76 -7.21 15.03
N PRO A 87 -4.62 -7.68 15.96
CA PRO A 87 -5.12 -9.07 15.98
C PRO A 87 -6.05 -9.40 14.81
N THR A 88 -6.50 -8.41 14.05
CA THR A 88 -7.26 -8.57 12.82
C THR A 88 -6.73 -7.61 11.76
N ALA A 89 -6.53 -8.09 10.54
CA ALA A 89 -6.24 -7.26 9.39
C ALA A 89 -7.46 -6.38 9.06
N CYS A 90 -7.36 -5.07 9.34
CA CYS A 90 -8.44 -4.12 9.13
C CYS A 90 -7.95 -2.86 8.41
N GLY A 91 -8.83 -2.26 7.62
CA GLY A 91 -8.65 -0.91 7.07
C GLY A 91 -9.60 0.12 7.69
N PRO A 92 -9.72 1.30 7.06
CA PRO A 92 -10.61 2.36 7.49
C PRO A 92 -12.04 1.89 7.80
N GLY A 93 -12.61 2.41 8.89
CA GLY A 93 -13.94 2.03 9.36
C GLY A 93 -14.02 0.62 9.95
N ASN A 94 -12.90 0.07 10.41
CA ASN A 94 -12.79 -1.31 10.92
C ASN A 94 -13.21 -2.39 9.90
N MET A 95 -13.08 -2.10 8.60
CA MET A 95 -13.35 -3.07 7.55
C MET A 95 -12.33 -4.21 7.62
N VAL A 96 -12.82 -5.43 7.86
CA VAL A 96 -11.97 -6.62 8.00
C VAL A 96 -11.56 -7.15 6.63
N TYR A 97 -10.26 -7.39 6.45
CA TYR A 97 -9.71 -8.06 5.29
C TYR A 97 -9.59 -9.56 5.54
N PHE A 98 -10.20 -10.34 4.65
CA PHE A 98 -10.08 -11.80 4.64
C PHE A 98 -9.04 -12.23 3.62
N TRP A 99 -8.18 -13.16 4.01
CA TRP A 99 -7.30 -13.87 3.07
C TRP A 99 -8.07 -15.04 2.45
N THR A 100 -7.85 -15.31 1.18
CA THR A 100 -8.40 -16.52 0.53
C THR A 100 -7.23 -17.44 0.23
N ASP A 101 -7.21 -18.62 0.85
CA ASP A 101 -6.17 -19.62 0.60
C ASP A 101 -6.38 -20.35 -0.75
N ASP A 102 -5.43 -21.22 -1.11
CA ASP A 102 -5.47 -21.97 -2.37
C ASP A 102 -6.66 -22.93 -2.50
N HIS A 103 -7.32 -23.22 -1.37
CA HIS A 103 -8.54 -24.05 -1.32
C HIS A 103 -9.82 -23.19 -1.38
N GLY A 104 -9.69 -21.88 -1.59
CA GLY A 104 -10.80 -20.94 -1.65
C GLY A 104 -11.40 -20.58 -0.28
N ARG A 105 -10.76 -20.97 0.83
CA ARG A 105 -11.28 -20.70 2.18
C ARG A 105 -10.93 -19.28 2.61
N LYS A 106 -11.93 -18.57 3.13
CA LYS A 106 -11.75 -17.24 3.72
C LYS A 106 -11.20 -17.36 5.14
N LEU A 107 -10.00 -16.84 5.37
CA LEU A 107 -9.30 -16.83 6.64
C LEU A 107 -9.31 -15.41 7.23
N LYS A 108 -9.72 -15.32 8.49
CA LYS A 108 -9.52 -14.13 9.32
C LYS A 108 -8.20 -14.30 10.07
N CYS A 109 -7.26 -13.40 9.86
CA CYS A 109 -5.95 -13.42 10.49
C CYS A 109 -5.55 -12.05 11.04
N SER A 110 -4.48 -12.02 11.83
CA SER A 110 -3.84 -10.77 12.27
C SER A 110 -3.29 -10.00 11.07
N ALA A 111 -3.17 -8.69 11.21
CA ALA A 111 -2.59 -7.83 10.16
C ALA A 111 -1.19 -8.28 9.71
N PRO A 112 -0.22 -8.57 10.61
CA PRO A 112 1.09 -9.03 10.16
C PRO A 112 1.05 -10.36 9.41
N LEU A 113 0.17 -11.29 9.80
CA LEU A 113 0.03 -12.56 9.08
C LEU A 113 -0.62 -12.36 7.70
N TYR A 114 -1.60 -11.46 7.60
CA TYR A 114 -2.18 -11.08 6.31
C TYR A 114 -1.13 -10.50 5.36
N PHE A 115 -0.26 -9.61 5.86
CA PHE A 115 0.79 -9.01 5.03
C PHE A 115 1.88 -10.00 4.67
N ASP A 116 2.24 -10.92 5.55
CA ASP A 116 3.17 -12.00 5.23
C ASP A 116 2.65 -12.85 4.05
N TYR A 117 1.38 -13.25 4.10
CA TYR A 117 0.74 -13.95 2.97
C TYR A 117 0.68 -13.09 1.70
N ALA A 118 0.28 -11.82 1.81
CA ALA A 118 0.17 -10.94 0.66
C ALA A 118 1.53 -10.68 -0.01
N MET A 119 2.56 -10.34 0.77
CA MET A 119 3.88 -10.04 0.24
C MET A 119 4.56 -11.29 -0.32
N SER A 120 4.41 -12.45 0.33
CA SER A 120 4.94 -13.72 -0.18
C SER A 120 4.27 -14.11 -1.49
N TYR A 121 2.93 -14.04 -1.56
CA TYR A 121 2.19 -14.31 -2.79
C TYR A 121 2.63 -13.41 -3.96
N ILE A 122 2.77 -12.10 -3.71
CA ILE A 122 3.21 -11.17 -4.75
C ILE A 122 4.66 -11.48 -5.15
N GLN A 123 5.54 -11.72 -4.17
CA GLN A 123 6.95 -12.02 -4.43
C GLN A 123 7.11 -13.28 -5.30
N GLU A 124 6.35 -14.34 -5.01
CA GLU A 124 6.34 -15.58 -5.79
C GLU A 124 5.93 -15.30 -7.24
N LEU A 125 4.81 -14.59 -7.47
CA LEU A 125 4.37 -14.19 -8.80
C LEU A 125 5.42 -13.38 -9.56
N LEU A 126 6.05 -12.40 -8.91
CA LEU A 126 7.04 -11.52 -9.53
C LEU A 126 8.35 -12.25 -9.89
N THR A 127 8.61 -13.41 -9.29
CA THR A 127 9.80 -14.24 -9.58
C THR A 127 9.51 -15.41 -10.50
N ASP A 128 8.24 -15.67 -10.82
CA ASP A 128 7.83 -16.71 -11.73
C ASP A 128 7.95 -16.20 -13.18
N GLU A 129 8.91 -16.75 -13.92
CA GLU A 129 9.18 -16.40 -15.33
C GLU A 129 8.03 -16.79 -16.28
N ASP A 130 7.13 -17.69 -15.88
CA ASP A 130 5.93 -18.03 -16.64
C ASP A 130 4.82 -16.97 -16.44
N VAL A 131 4.94 -16.13 -15.41
CA VAL A 131 3.97 -15.05 -15.10
C VAL A 131 4.53 -13.66 -15.40
N PHE A 132 5.75 -13.37 -14.95
CA PHE A 132 6.51 -12.14 -15.16
C PHE A 132 7.78 -12.45 -15.96
N PRO A 133 7.65 -12.69 -17.28
CA PRO A 133 8.80 -13.05 -18.11
C PRO A 133 9.83 -11.91 -18.18
N THR A 134 11.11 -12.26 -18.04
CA THR A 134 12.22 -11.29 -18.16
C THR A 134 12.98 -11.39 -19.49
N LYS A 135 12.72 -12.45 -20.27
CA LYS A 135 13.37 -12.68 -21.56
C LYS A 135 12.70 -11.90 -22.68
N ALA A 136 13.50 -11.23 -23.50
CA ALA A 136 13.00 -10.54 -24.69
C ALA A 136 12.24 -11.50 -25.62
N GLY A 137 11.04 -11.10 -26.04
CA GLY A 137 10.17 -11.87 -26.93
C GLY A 137 9.30 -12.92 -26.25
N ALA A 138 9.41 -13.09 -24.92
CA ALA A 138 8.45 -13.88 -24.16
C ALA A 138 7.11 -13.14 -24.01
N THR A 139 6.03 -13.90 -23.85
CA THR A 139 4.67 -13.37 -23.76
C THR A 139 4.11 -13.55 -22.36
N PHE A 140 3.41 -12.54 -21.85
CA PHE A 140 2.64 -12.67 -20.60
C PHE A 140 1.55 -13.74 -20.72
N PRO A 141 1.20 -14.43 -19.63
CA PRO A 141 0.19 -15.49 -19.66
C PRO A 141 -1.22 -14.92 -19.89
N THR A 142 -2.11 -15.78 -20.39
CA THR A 142 -3.54 -15.47 -20.46
C THR A 142 -4.07 -15.14 -19.06
N GLY A 143 -4.72 -13.97 -18.92
CA GLY A 143 -5.25 -13.52 -17.64
C GLY A 143 -4.25 -12.76 -16.76
N PHE A 144 -3.07 -12.41 -17.28
CA PHE A 144 -2.08 -11.56 -16.58
C PHE A 144 -2.70 -10.32 -15.93
N ILE A 145 -3.63 -9.64 -16.62
CA ILE A 145 -4.30 -8.45 -16.08
C ILE A 145 -5.06 -8.75 -14.78
N PHE A 146 -5.75 -9.90 -14.69
CA PHE A 146 -6.46 -10.28 -13.46
C PHE A 146 -5.50 -10.56 -12.30
N LEU A 147 -4.32 -11.13 -12.60
CA LEU A 147 -3.27 -11.31 -11.60
C LEU A 147 -2.77 -9.95 -11.10
N VAL A 148 -2.49 -9.01 -12.00
CA VAL A 148 -2.09 -7.64 -11.66
C VAL A 148 -3.17 -6.94 -10.82
N GLN A 149 -4.45 -7.02 -11.20
CA GLN A 149 -5.55 -6.45 -10.42
C GLN A 149 -5.59 -7.00 -8.98
N LYS A 150 -5.41 -8.33 -8.82
CA LYS A 150 -5.31 -8.95 -7.48
C LYS A 150 -4.10 -8.43 -6.70
N VAL A 151 -2.94 -8.29 -7.34
CA VAL A 151 -1.73 -7.71 -6.72
C VAL A 151 -2.01 -6.28 -6.23
N PHE A 152 -2.56 -5.42 -7.08
CA PHE A 152 -2.86 -4.03 -6.70
C PHE A 152 -3.90 -3.94 -5.57
N LEU A 153 -4.87 -4.86 -5.50
CA LEU A 153 -5.83 -4.91 -4.40
C LEU A 153 -5.13 -5.24 -3.07
N LEU A 154 -4.21 -6.20 -3.07
CA LEU A 154 -3.43 -6.55 -1.88
C LEU A 154 -2.55 -5.38 -1.44
N LEU A 155 -1.86 -4.73 -2.38
CA LEU A 155 -1.03 -3.56 -2.13
C LEU A 155 -1.84 -2.38 -1.58
N LEU A 156 -3.02 -2.10 -2.13
CA LEU A 156 -3.93 -1.07 -1.62
C LEU A 156 -4.33 -1.36 -0.17
N ARG A 157 -4.68 -2.60 0.15
CA ARG A 157 -5.07 -3.00 1.52
C ARG A 157 -3.93 -2.84 2.52
N THR A 158 -2.69 -3.12 2.12
CA THR A 158 -1.51 -2.84 2.95
C THR A 158 -1.38 -1.35 3.25
N LEU A 159 -1.46 -0.49 2.23
CA LEU A 159 -1.41 0.97 2.42
C LEU A 159 -2.59 1.46 3.28
N ALA A 160 -3.79 0.96 3.03
CA ALA A 160 -4.99 1.32 3.79
C ALA A 160 -4.82 1.02 5.29
N HIS A 161 -4.26 -0.15 5.61
CA HIS A 161 -3.97 -0.51 6.98
C HIS A 161 -2.88 0.37 7.60
N ILE A 162 -1.83 0.72 6.86
CA ILE A 162 -0.78 1.62 7.35
C ILE A 162 -1.37 2.98 7.73
N TYR A 163 -2.21 3.57 6.85
CA TYR A 163 -2.92 4.81 7.18
C TYR A 163 -3.85 4.65 8.38
N TRP A 164 -4.60 3.56 8.44
CA TRP A 164 -5.58 3.35 9.50
C TRP A 164 -4.93 3.11 10.86
N SER A 165 -3.99 2.17 10.95
CA SER A 165 -3.48 1.62 12.21
C SER A 165 -2.11 2.13 12.62
N HIS A 166 -1.31 2.67 11.70
CA HIS A 166 0.12 2.97 11.94
C HIS A 166 0.54 4.38 11.53
N TYR A 167 -0.42 5.28 11.30
CA TYR A 167 -0.07 6.64 10.87
C TYR A 167 0.69 7.44 11.94
N SER A 168 0.45 7.15 13.22
CA SER A 168 1.20 7.76 14.32
C SER A 168 2.69 7.44 14.26
N GLU A 169 3.04 6.20 13.97
CA GLU A 169 4.42 5.74 13.76
C GLU A 169 5.01 6.36 12.49
N VAL A 170 4.22 6.42 11.41
CA VAL A 170 4.61 7.10 10.16
C VAL A 170 4.94 8.57 10.40
N LEU A 171 4.18 9.27 11.23
CA LEU A 171 4.48 10.65 11.65
C LEU A 171 5.73 10.70 12.52
N ALA A 172 5.87 9.79 13.48
CA ALA A 172 7.03 9.77 14.39
C ALA A 172 8.36 9.53 13.66
N LEU A 173 8.32 8.80 12.54
CA LEU A 173 9.43 8.50 11.64
C LEU A 173 9.61 9.50 10.50
N ASP A 174 8.78 10.55 10.42
CA ASP A 174 8.78 11.54 9.34
C ASP A 174 8.59 10.93 7.93
N LEU A 175 7.86 9.82 7.84
CA LEU A 175 7.64 9.07 6.59
C LEU A 175 6.36 9.49 5.83
N HIS A 176 5.49 10.30 6.45
CA HIS A 176 4.20 10.70 5.87
C HIS A 176 4.29 11.35 4.47
N PRO A 177 5.30 12.18 4.10
CA PRO A 177 5.36 12.74 2.74
C PRO A 177 5.64 11.66 1.70
N HIS A 178 6.43 10.65 2.06
CA HIS A 178 6.76 9.51 1.21
C HIS A 178 5.54 8.60 1.04
N LEU A 179 4.80 8.35 2.13
CA LEU A 179 3.59 7.53 2.12
C LEU A 179 2.52 8.17 1.23
N ASN A 180 2.28 9.48 1.40
CA ASN A 180 1.33 10.25 0.59
C ASN A 180 1.68 10.20 -0.89
N THR A 181 2.96 10.40 -1.24
CA THR A 181 3.41 10.38 -2.63
C THR A 181 3.21 8.99 -3.26
N LEU A 182 3.56 7.92 -2.54
CA LEU A 182 3.38 6.55 -2.98
C LEU A 182 1.91 6.20 -3.15
N PHE A 183 1.07 6.59 -2.19
CA PHE A 183 -0.36 6.33 -2.21
C PHE A 183 -1.05 7.06 -3.37
N SER A 184 -0.80 8.36 -3.54
CA SER A 184 -1.34 9.13 -4.67
C SER A 184 -0.90 8.54 -6.02
N HIS A 185 0.36 8.13 -6.14
CA HIS A 185 0.85 7.48 -7.37
C HIS A 185 0.11 6.16 -7.63
N LEU A 186 -0.06 5.32 -6.62
CA LEU A 186 -0.78 4.05 -6.76
C LEU A 186 -2.25 4.27 -7.13
N THR A 187 -2.96 5.17 -6.46
CA THR A 187 -4.39 5.39 -6.72
C THR A 187 -4.64 5.95 -8.12
N LEU A 188 -3.81 6.90 -8.56
CA LEU A 188 -3.88 7.44 -9.93
C LEU A 188 -3.54 6.36 -10.96
N PHE A 189 -2.53 5.54 -10.71
CA PHE A 189 -2.17 4.42 -11.60
C PHE A 189 -3.30 3.40 -11.71
N CYS A 190 -3.93 3.03 -10.59
CA CYS A 190 -5.09 2.13 -10.58
C CYS A 190 -6.28 2.69 -11.36
N GLN A 191 -6.57 3.98 -11.21
CA GLN A 191 -7.65 4.66 -11.95
C GLN A 191 -7.34 4.68 -13.46
N GLN A 192 -6.13 5.09 -13.84
CA GLN A 192 -5.72 5.23 -15.24
C GLN A 192 -5.76 3.90 -16.00
N HIS A 193 -5.44 2.79 -15.33
CA HIS A 193 -5.35 1.46 -15.96
C HIS A 193 -6.49 0.52 -15.59
N SER A 194 -7.50 1.01 -14.86
CA SER A 194 -8.67 0.24 -14.40
C SER A 194 -8.28 -1.03 -13.63
N LEU A 195 -7.37 -0.88 -12.67
CA LEU A 195 -6.83 -2.00 -11.91
C LEU A 195 -7.65 -2.38 -10.67
N LEU A 196 -8.53 -1.50 -10.22
CA LEU A 196 -9.34 -1.69 -9.02
C LEU A 196 -10.78 -1.25 -9.28
N GLU A 197 -11.72 -1.89 -8.61
CA GLU A 197 -13.12 -1.49 -8.65
C GLU A 197 -13.34 -0.26 -7.76
N PRO A 198 -14.32 0.62 -8.07
CA PRO A 198 -14.63 1.78 -7.24
C PRO A 198 -14.92 1.43 -5.78
N GLU A 199 -15.54 0.27 -5.52
CA GLU A 199 -15.85 -0.19 -4.16
C GLU A 199 -14.59 -0.58 -3.37
N ASP A 200 -13.49 -0.97 -4.03
CA ASP A 200 -12.22 -1.25 -3.34
C ASP A 200 -11.58 0.04 -2.82
N MET A 201 -11.76 1.16 -3.53
CA MET A 201 -11.15 2.46 -3.21
C MET A 201 -12.03 3.33 -2.30
N LYS A 202 -13.34 3.09 -2.27
CA LYS A 202 -14.33 3.83 -1.49
C LYS A 202 -13.97 4.05 -0.01
N PRO A 203 -13.42 3.07 0.73
CA PRO A 203 -13.02 3.28 2.13
C PRO A 203 -11.90 4.31 2.33
N LEU A 204 -11.20 4.67 1.24
CA LEU A 204 -10.09 5.61 1.23
C LEU A 204 -10.46 6.93 0.51
N GLN A 205 -11.72 7.11 0.12
CA GLN A 205 -12.13 8.25 -0.71
C GLN A 205 -11.84 9.60 -0.05
N ASP A 206 -12.03 9.71 1.27
CA ASP A 206 -11.73 10.94 2.00
C ASP A 206 -10.23 11.26 1.96
N LEU A 207 -9.37 10.24 2.06
CA LEU A 207 -7.92 10.40 1.94
C LEU A 207 -7.51 10.77 0.51
N ILE A 208 -8.02 10.07 -0.51
CA ILE A 208 -7.77 10.39 -1.92
C ILE A 208 -8.11 11.86 -2.18
N THR A 209 -9.31 12.27 -1.75
CA THR A 209 -9.79 13.64 -1.90
C THR A 209 -8.91 14.64 -1.15
N ALA A 210 -8.47 14.32 0.08
CA ALA A 210 -7.60 15.18 0.86
C ALA A 210 -6.22 15.39 0.21
N LEU A 211 -5.65 14.34 -0.39
CA LEU A 211 -4.36 14.42 -1.10
C LEU A 211 -4.47 15.17 -2.42
N GLU A 212 -5.58 15.02 -3.16
CA GLU A 212 -5.84 15.72 -4.42
C GLU A 212 -6.10 17.23 -4.22
N ARG A 213 -6.83 17.62 -3.16
CA ARG A 213 -7.12 19.04 -2.85
C ARG A 213 -5.87 19.87 -2.56
N HIS A 214 -4.79 19.21 -2.21
CA HIS A 214 -3.49 19.84 -1.95
C HIS A 214 -2.46 19.47 -3.02
N GLY A 215 -2.89 18.79 -4.09
CA GLY A 215 -2.19 18.40 -5.31
C GLY A 215 -1.78 19.56 -6.18
#